data_AF-A0A2W7A1R9-F1
#
_entry.id   AF-A0A2W7A1R9-F1
#
_cell.length_a   1.000
_cell.length_b   1.000
_cell.length_c   1.000
_cell.angle_alpha   90.00
_cell.angle_beta   90.00
_cell.angle_gamma   90.00
#
_symmetry.space_group_name_H-M   'P 1'
#
loop_
_entity.id
_entity.type
_entity.pdbx_description
1 polymer ?
#
loop_
_entity_poly.entity_id
_entity_poly.type
_entity_poly.pdbx_seq_one_letter_code
_entity_poly.pdbx_strand_id
1 'polypeptide(L)' 'MFTMDEFIIAVFCCVDDLLEEITQGKPIRQKGFAPALADSEVITMEIVAEYQGIDTDQAIWRYFGFLVNTGHQTEKAID' A
#
# COMPACT_ATOMS: atom_id res chain seq x y z
N MET A 1 17.60 10.61 12.89
CA MET A 1 16.70 9.44 13.07
C MET A 1 15.53 9.70 12.16
N PHE A 2 15.28 8.83 11.18
CA PHE A 2 14.12 9.01 10.30
C PHE A 2 12.84 8.85 11.12
N THR A 3 11.85 9.66 10.80
CA THR A 3 10.48 9.49 11.30
C THR A 3 9.83 8.26 10.66
N MET A 4 8.76 7.74 11.27
CA MET A 4 8.02 6.63 10.67
C MET A 4 7.40 7.02 9.32
N ASP A 5 6.97 8.27 9.15
CA ASP A 5 6.42 8.75 7.89
C ASP A 5 7.49 8.77 6.79
N GLU A 6 8.70 9.26 7.09
CA GLU A 6 9.83 9.22 6.15
C GLU A 6 10.21 7.78 5.79
N PHE A 7 10.15 6.86 6.76
CA PHE A 7 10.40 5.45 6.51
C PHE A 7 9.33 4.82 5.59
N ILE A 8 8.05 5.08 5.86
CA ILE A 8 6.94 4.61 5.03
C ILE A 8 7.08 5.14 3.59
N ILE A 9 7.37 6.43 3.43
CA ILE A 9 7.57 7.05 2.11
C ILE A 9 8.75 6.39 1.39
N ALA A 10 9.88 6.19 2.07
CA ALA A 10 11.05 5.57 1.48
C ALA A 10 10.78 4.12 1.03
N VAL A 11 10.06 3.33 1.85
CA VAL A 11 9.65 1.98 1.48
C VAL A 11 8.70 1.99 0.29
N PHE A 12 7.71 2.90 0.30
CA PHE A 12 6.76 3.03 -0.81
C PHE A 12 7.46 3.32 -2.14
N CYS A 13 8.33 4.34 -2.19
CA CYS A 13 9.07 4.67 -3.41
C CYS A 13 9.90 3.48 -3.91
N CYS A 14 10.62 2.80 -3.02
CA CYS A 14 11.41 1.62 -3.39
C CYS A 14 10.53 0.48 -3.94
N VAL A 15 9.37 0.23 -3.33
CA VAL A 15 8.45 -0.82 -3.75
C VAL A 15 7.82 -0.47 -5.10
N ASP A 16 7.34 0.76 -5.27
CA ASP A 16 6.66 1.21 -6.48
C ASP A 16 7.60 1.13 -7.69
N ASP A 17 8.83 1.67 -7.57
CA ASP A 17 9.86 1.60 -8.61
C ASP A 17 10.21 0.15 -8.96
N LEU A 18 10.40 -0.71 -7.95
CA LEU A 18 10.77 -2.11 -8.17
C LEU A 18 9.63 -2.92 -8.79
N LEU A 19 8.38 -2.65 -8.41
CA LEU A 19 7.23 -3.29 -9.02
C LEU A 19 7.08 -2.88 -10.48
N GLU A 20 7.29 -1.60 -10.81
CA GLU A 20 7.28 -1.16 -12.20
C GLU A 20 8.37 -1.88 -13.01
N GLU A 21 9.59 -1.97 -12.48
CA GLU A 21 10.71 -2.66 -13.13
C GLU A 21 10.41 -4.15 -13.39
N ILE A 22 9.92 -4.86 -12.36
CA ILE A 22 9.66 -6.31 -12.42
C ILE A 22 8.46 -6.61 -13.35
N THR A 23 7.41 -5.80 -13.27
CA THR A 23 6.16 -6.05 -13.99
C THR A 23 6.14 -5.43 -15.39
N GLN A 24 7.08 -4.52 -15.67
CA GLN A 24 7.10 -3.70 -16.88
C GLN A 24 5.77 -2.94 -17.06
N GLY A 25 5.22 -2.41 -15.95
CA GLY A 25 3.94 -1.71 -15.92
C GLY A 25 2.71 -2.59 -16.17
N LYS A 26 2.86 -3.92 -16.15
CA LYS A 26 1.73 -4.84 -16.32
C LYS A 26 1.11 -5.17 -14.96
N PRO A 27 -0.22 -5.17 -14.84
CA PRO A 27 -0.85 -5.51 -13.57
C PRO A 27 -0.54 -6.96 -13.18
N ILE A 28 -0.12 -7.17 -11.93
CA ILE A 28 0.14 -8.51 -11.36
C ILE A 28 -1.17 -9.29 -11.28
N ARG A 29 -2.23 -8.63 -10.82
CA ARG A 29 -3.59 -9.18 -10.77
C ARG A 29 -4.31 -8.94 -12.09
N GLN A 30 -4.71 -10.01 -12.77
CA GLN A 30 -5.39 -9.93 -14.07
C GLN A 30 -6.92 -10.16 -14.01
N LYS A 31 -7.46 -10.59 -12.86
CA LYS A 31 -8.87 -10.98 -12.70
C LYS A 31 -9.38 -10.62 -11.30
N GLY A 32 -10.69 -10.39 -11.20
CA GLY A 32 -11.37 -10.04 -9.95
C GLY A 32 -11.88 -8.60 -9.95
N PHE A 33 -12.44 -8.17 -8.82
CA PHE A 33 -12.78 -6.77 -8.59
C PHE A 33 -11.50 -5.94 -8.44
N ALA A 34 -11.55 -4.68 -8.85
CA ALA A 34 -10.46 -3.75 -8.60
C ALA A 34 -10.22 -3.65 -7.08
N PRO A 35 -8.98 -3.85 -6.60
CA PRO A 35 -8.68 -3.69 -5.19
C PRO A 35 -8.77 -2.21 -4.79
N ALA A 36 -9.11 -1.95 -3.53
CA ALA A 36 -9.18 -0.59 -2.99
C ALA A 36 -7.79 0.07 -2.85
N LEU A 37 -6.71 -0.71 -2.96
CA LEU A 37 -5.32 -0.29 -2.85
C LEU A 37 -4.52 -0.87 -4.00
N ALA A 38 -3.53 -0.12 -4.48
CA ALA A 38 -2.54 -0.59 -5.42
C ALA A 38 -1.67 -1.69 -4.80
N ASP A 39 -1.06 -2.52 -5.65
CA ASP A 39 -0.18 -3.59 -5.19
C ASP A 39 1.05 -3.03 -4.43
N SER A 40 1.57 -1.86 -4.84
CA SER A 40 2.66 -1.15 -4.14
C SER A 40 2.27 -0.69 -2.74
N GLU A 41 1.06 -0.19 -2.56
CA GLU A 41 0.54 0.23 -1.25
C GLU A 41 0.42 -0.96 -0.30
N VAL A 42 -0.16 -2.07 -0.77
CA VAL A 42 -0.32 -3.29 0.05
C VAL A 42 1.04 -3.85 0.46
N ILE A 43 1.99 -3.97 -0.48
CA ILE A 43 3.34 -4.49 -0.17
C ILE A 43 4.08 -3.56 0.81
N THR A 44 3.92 -2.25 0.66
CA THR A 44 4.47 -1.26 1.62
C THR A 44 3.91 -1.48 3.01
N MET A 45 2.60 -1.66 3.14
CA MET A 45 1.94 -1.91 4.42
C MET A 45 2.49 -3.17 5.09
N GLU A 46 2.67 -4.26 4.35
CA GLU A 46 3.23 -5.51 4.86
C GLU A 46 4.67 -5.34 5.37
N ILE A 47 5.54 -4.70 4.59
CA ILE A 47 6.96 -4.51 4.97
C ILE A 47 7.08 -3.65 6.24
N VAL A 48 6.33 -2.54 6.30
CA VAL A 48 6.37 -1.64 7.45
C VAL A 48 5.74 -2.28 8.68
N ALA A 49 4.68 -3.09 8.51
CA ALA A 49 4.07 -3.84 9.59
C ALA A 49 5.03 -4.86 10.20
N GLU A 50 5.71 -5.64 9.36
CA GLU A 50 6.72 -6.60 9.81
C GLU A 50 7.85 -5.90 10.56
N TYR A 51 8.33 -4.76 10.04
CA TYR A 51 9.35 -3.95 10.72
C TYR A 51 8.90 -3.50 12.13
N GLN A 52 7.60 -3.26 12.31
CA GLN A 52 6.98 -2.85 13.58
C GLN A 52 6.57 -4.04 14.46
N GLY A 53 6.72 -5.29 13.99
CA GLY A 53 6.27 -6.50 14.69
C GLY A 53 4.75 -6.64 14.74
N ILE A 54 4.04 -6.20 13.70
CA ILE A 54 2.59 -6.29 13.57
C ILE A 54 2.25 -7.49 12.68
N ASP A 55 1.88 -8.61 13.31
CA ASP A 55 1.79 -9.90 12.60
C ASP A 55 0.39 -10.26 12.09
N THR A 56 -0.61 -9.38 12.27
CA THR A 56 -2.00 -9.70 11.89
C THR A 56 -2.57 -8.67 10.95
N ASP A 57 -3.22 -9.12 9.87
CA ASP A 57 -3.85 -8.26 8.86
C ASP A 57 -4.74 -7.20 9.50
N GLN A 58 -5.56 -7.57 10.50
CA GLN A 58 -6.44 -6.62 11.20
C GLN A 58 -5.67 -5.51 11.93
N ALA A 59 -4.51 -5.82 12.50
CA ALA A 59 -3.68 -4.83 13.16
C ALA A 59 -2.95 -3.94 12.14
N ILE A 60 -2.51 -4.51 11.01
CA ILE A 60 -1.96 -3.75 9.87
C ILE A 60 -3.00 -2.75 9.35
N TRP A 61 -4.23 -3.22 9.09
CA TRP A 61 -5.35 -2.37 8.68
C TRP A 61 -5.68 -1.28 9.69
N ARG A 62 -5.55 -1.54 10.99
CA ARG A 62 -5.78 -0.52 12.03
C ARG A 62 -4.66 0.51 12.07
N TYR A 63 -3.41 0.07 11.91
CA TYR A 63 -2.25 0.95 11.88
C TYR A 63 -2.31 1.91 10.67
N PHE A 64 -2.67 1.38 9.50
CA PHE A 64 -2.79 2.15 8.25
C PHE A 64 -4.19 2.69 7.97
N GLY A 65 -5.15 2.51 8.88
CA GLY A 65 -6.56 2.82 8.63
C GLY A 65 -6.84 4.28 8.23
N PHE A 66 -5.91 5.20 8.52
CA PHE A 66 -5.98 6.57 8.00
C PHE A 66 -5.75 6.67 6.49
N LEU A 67 -4.79 5.92 5.92
CA LEU A 67 -4.47 5.92 4.48
C LEU A 67 -5.60 5.32 3.62
N VAL A 68 -6.29 4.34 4.18
CA VAL A 68 -7.37 3.59 3.51
C VAL A 68 -8.64 4.42 3.35
N ASN A 69 -8.96 5.29 4.32
CA ASN A 69 -10.15 6.14 4.26
C ASN A 69 -9.99 7.30 3.25
N THR A 70 -8.76 7.69 2.91
CA THR A 70 -8.46 8.71 1.90
C THR A 70 -8.60 8.21 0.46
N GLY A 71 -8.44 6.91 0.19
CA GLY A 71 -8.67 6.30 -1.14
C GLY A 71 -10.14 6.21 -1.57
N HIS A 72 -11.09 6.39 -0.63
CA HIS A 72 -12.54 6.35 -0.91
C HIS A 72 -13.14 7.70 -1.40
N GLN A 73 -12.36 8.78 -1.43
CA GLN A 73 -12.86 10.11 -1.82
C GLN A 73 -12.81 10.35 -3.34
N THR A 74 -12.15 9.50 -4.14
CA THR A 74 -12.03 9.69 -5.59
C THR A 74 -13.03 8.91 -6.43
N GLU A 75 -13.80 7.98 -5.85
CA GLU A 75 -14.77 7.15 -6.60
C GLU A 75 -16.25 7.51 -6.35
N LYS A 76 -16.54 8.46 -5.44
CA LYS A 76 -17.91 8.95 -5.19
C LYS A 76 -18.25 10.29 -5.87
N ALA A 77 -17.48 10.70 -6.87
CA ALA A 77 -17.75 11.91 -7.66
C ALA A 77 -18.36 11.61 -9.04
N ILE A 78 -18.71 10.35 -9.32
CA ILE A 78 -19.31 9.93 -10.59
C ILE A 78 -20.49 8.99 -10.31
N ASP A 79 -21.51 9.50 -9.65
CA ASP A 79 -22.91 9.02 -9.69
C ASP A 79 -23.86 10.18 -9.34
#